data_AF-A0A259SK12-F1
#
_entry.id   AF-A0A259SK12-F1
#
_cell.length_a   1.000
_cell.length_b   1.000
_cell.length_c   1.000
_cell.angle_alpha   90.00
_cell.angle_beta   90.00
_cell.angle_gamma   90.00
#
_symmetry.space_group_name_H-M   'P 1'
#
loop_
_entity.id
_entity.type
_entity.pdbx_description
1 polymer ?
#
loop_
_entity_poly.entity_id
_entity_poly.type
_entity_poly.pdbx_seq_one_letter_code
_entity_poly.pdbx_strand_id
1 'polypeptide(L)'
;MPADPAPVPSAPQRILIAGVTGSGKTTLARRLSAIRGLPHIELDALFHGPGWTPRPAFLDDVRAFAATERWVTEWQYTSKGTDPILAPRADLAIWLDYPYRVVRTRLLRRTISRSVLRRELSNGNR
;
A
#
# COMPACT_ATOMS: atom_id res chain seq x y z
N MET A 1 -18.59 -26.27 -4.70
CA MET A 1 -18.78 -24.99 -5.41
C MET A 1 -18.37 -23.89 -4.45
N PRO A 2 -17.32 -23.10 -4.70
CA PRO A 2 -17.10 -21.91 -3.90
C PRO A 2 -18.35 -21.02 -4.07
N ALA A 3 -18.88 -20.50 -2.97
CA ALA A 3 -19.99 -19.56 -3.03
C ALA A 3 -19.60 -18.37 -3.92
N ASP A 4 -20.54 -17.87 -4.71
CA ASP A 4 -20.32 -16.61 -5.42
C ASP A 4 -19.94 -15.53 -4.40
N PRO A 5 -18.89 -14.73 -4.67
CA PRO A 5 -18.51 -13.68 -3.76
C PRO A 5 -19.68 -12.72 -3.60
N ALA A 6 -19.92 -12.29 -2.36
CA ALA A 6 -20.94 -11.28 -2.08
C ALA A 6 -20.72 -10.06 -3.00
N PRO A 7 -21.81 -9.44 -3.50
CA PRO A 7 -21.69 -8.28 -4.38
C PRO A 7 -20.88 -7.18 -3.70
N VAL A 8 -19.95 -6.59 -4.45
CA VAL A 8 -19.11 -5.51 -3.94
C VAL A 8 -20.00 -4.34 -3.52
N PRO A 9 -19.85 -3.79 -2.31
CA PRO A 9 -20.63 -2.65 -1.87
C PRO A 9 -20.49 -1.48 -2.84
N SER A 10 -21.55 -0.71 -3.03
CA SER A 10 -21.52 0.51 -3.87
C SER A 10 -20.53 1.57 -3.36
N ALA A 11 -20.12 1.46 -2.08
CA ALA A 11 -19.20 2.37 -1.41
C ALA A 11 -18.27 1.62 -0.43
N PRO A 12 -17.25 0.88 -0.90
CA PRO A 12 -16.34 0.14 -0.03
C PRO A 12 -15.60 1.09 0.93
N GLN A 13 -15.47 0.68 2.19
CA GLN A 13 -14.81 1.46 3.26
C GLN A 13 -13.50 0.83 3.72
N ARG A 14 -13.32 -0.47 3.47
CA ARG A 14 -12.11 -1.24 3.78
C ARG A 14 -11.48 -1.75 2.50
N ILE A 15 -10.43 -1.09 2.03
CA ILE A 15 -9.84 -1.32 0.70
C ILE A 15 -8.42 -1.85 0.82
N LEU A 16 -8.18 -3.02 0.24
CA LEU A 16 -6.83 -3.58 0.04
C LEU A 16 -6.31 -3.27 -1.35
N ILE A 17 -5.02 -2.92 -1.45
CA ILE A 17 -4.36 -2.65 -2.73
C ILE A 17 -3.19 -3.60 -2.91
N ALA A 18 -3.27 -4.46 -3.92
CA ALA A 18 -2.25 -5.42 -4.32
C ALA A 18 -1.53 -4.98 -5.60
N GLY A 19 -0.44 -5.68 -5.88
CA GLY A 19 0.36 -5.50 -7.09
C GLY A 19 1.85 -5.49 -6.79
N VAL A 20 2.65 -5.57 -7.85
CA VAL A 20 4.11 -5.65 -7.76
C VAL A 20 4.74 -4.36 -7.21
N THR A 21 5.98 -4.46 -6.72
CA THR A 21 6.76 -3.28 -6.32
C THR A 21 6.87 -2.29 -7.49
N GLY A 22 6.64 -1.01 -7.21
CA GLY A 22 6.67 0.04 -8.24
C GLY A 22 5.41 0.18 -9.10
N SER A 23 4.37 -0.65 -8.91
CA SER A 23 3.11 -0.54 -9.68
C SER A 23 2.31 0.74 -9.38
N GLY A 24 2.58 1.39 -8.24
CA GLY A 24 1.91 2.62 -7.80
C GLY A 24 0.87 2.41 -6.70
N LYS A 25 0.90 1.28 -5.98
CA LYS A 25 -0.03 0.98 -4.86
C LYS A 25 -0.20 2.14 -3.89
N THR A 26 0.91 2.69 -3.39
CA THR A 26 0.90 3.83 -2.46
C THR A 26 0.33 5.10 -3.06
N THR A 27 0.55 5.34 -4.36
CA THR A 27 -0.09 6.46 -5.05
C THR A 27 -1.60 6.27 -5.14
N LEU A 28 -2.06 5.06 -5.43
CA LEU A 28 -3.48 4.75 -5.44
C LEU A 28 -4.08 4.84 -4.03
N ALA A 29 -3.43 4.29 -3.02
CA ALA A 29 -3.86 4.33 -1.62
C ALA A 29 -4.09 5.76 -1.14
N ARG A 30 -3.10 6.64 -1.36
CA ARG A 30 -3.20 8.07 -1.01
C ARG A 30 -4.30 8.80 -1.76
N ARG A 31 -4.50 8.50 -3.05
CA ARG A 31 -5.58 9.10 -3.85
C ARG A 31 -6.95 8.63 -3.37
N LEU A 32 -7.13 7.35 -3.10
CA LEU A 32 -8.38 6.81 -2.57
C LEU A 32 -8.68 7.38 -1.19
N SER A 33 -7.67 7.47 -0.33
CA SER A 33 -7.76 8.14 0.97
C SER A 33 -8.27 9.57 0.83
N ALA A 34 -7.68 10.38 -0.06
CA ALA A 34 -8.09 11.76 -0.27
C ALA A 34 -9.50 11.89 -0.87
N ILE A 35 -9.83 11.10 -1.88
CA ILE A 35 -11.12 11.18 -2.59
C ILE A 35 -12.28 10.65 -1.72
N ARG A 36 -12.03 9.66 -0.87
CA ARG A 36 -13.05 8.96 -0.07
C ARG A 36 -13.02 9.32 1.42
N GLY A 37 -12.05 10.14 1.84
CA GLY A 37 -11.81 10.47 3.25
C GLY A 37 -11.45 9.26 4.11
N LEU A 38 -10.88 8.20 3.53
CA LEU A 38 -10.49 6.98 4.26
C LEU A 38 -9.10 7.17 4.87
N PRO A 39 -8.84 6.68 6.09
CA PRO A 39 -7.49 6.71 6.64
C PRO A 39 -6.58 5.76 5.84
N HIS A 40 -5.44 6.26 5.36
CA HIS A 40 -4.42 5.44 4.73
C HIS A 40 -3.48 4.90 5.81
N ILE A 41 -3.46 3.59 5.98
CA ILE A 41 -2.57 2.91 6.94
C ILE A 41 -1.42 2.27 6.18
N GLU A 42 -0.20 2.74 6.42
CA GLU A 42 1.01 2.17 5.84
C GLU A 42 1.57 1.05 6.75
N LEU A 43 1.60 -0.19 6.26
CA LEU A 43 2.07 -1.33 7.07
C LEU A 43 3.55 -1.23 7.43
N ASP A 44 4.38 -0.62 6.58
CA ASP A 44 5.79 -0.33 6.88
C ASP A 44 5.92 0.52 8.16
N ALA A 45 5.06 1.52 8.35
CA ALA A 45 5.07 2.38 9.53
C ALA A 45 4.68 1.63 10.82
N LEU A 46 3.86 0.58 10.69
CA LEU A 46 3.53 -0.30 11.82
C LEU A 46 4.62 -1.33 12.07
N PHE A 47 5.31 -1.78 11.02
CA PHE A 47 6.29 -2.87 11.10
C PHE A 47 7.61 -2.41 11.72
N HIS A 48 8.11 -1.22 11.37
CA HIS A 48 9.44 -0.76 11.77
C HIS A 48 9.41 0.12 13.04
N GLY A 49 10.27 -0.23 14.00
CA GLY A 49 10.57 0.55 15.20
C GLY A 49 11.91 1.28 15.11
N PRO A 50 12.47 1.73 16.25
CA PRO A 50 13.78 2.39 16.29
C PRO A 50 14.86 1.57 15.58
N GLY A 51 15.66 2.20 14.72
CA GLY A 51 16.71 1.49 13.98
C GLY A 51 16.19 0.53 12.90
N TRP A 52 14.96 0.71 12.40
CA TRP A 52 14.33 -0.14 11.37
C TRP A 52 14.09 -1.58 11.82
N THR A 53 14.05 -1.84 13.12
CA THR A 53 13.83 -3.18 13.66
C THR A 53 12.34 -3.57 13.63
N PRO A 54 11.97 -4.80 13.28
CA PRO A 54 10.59 -5.29 13.39
C PRO A 54 10.02 -5.10 14.80
N ARG A 55 8.80 -4.57 14.90
CA ARG A 55 8.10 -4.37 16.17
C ARG A 55 7.35 -5.65 16.58
N PRO A 56 7.50 -6.14 17.83
CA PRO A 56 6.72 -7.27 18.33
C PRO A 56 5.20 -7.04 18.27
N ALA A 57 4.76 -5.80 18.47
CA ALA A 57 3.35 -5.40 18.43
C ALA A 57 2.76 -5.30 17.01
N PHE A 58 3.54 -5.55 15.95
CA PHE A 58 3.11 -5.32 14.57
C PHE A 58 1.76 -5.98 14.23
N LEU A 59 1.59 -7.27 14.54
CA LEU A 59 0.34 -7.97 14.21
C LEU A 59 -0.83 -7.50 15.07
N ASP A 60 -0.58 -7.05 16.30
CA ASP A 60 -1.62 -6.53 17.18
C ASP A 60 -2.09 -5.14 16.70
N ASP A 61 -1.17 -4.29 16.26
CA ASP A 61 -1.49 -3.03 15.60
C ASP A 61 -2.28 -3.27 14.30
N VAL A 62 -1.89 -4.30 13.52
CA VAL A 62 -2.62 -4.70 12.31
C VAL A 62 -4.05 -5.15 12.64
N ARG A 63 -4.22 -5.99 13.67
CA ARG A 63 -5.56 -6.40 14.14
C ARG A 63 -6.39 -5.21 14.60
N ALA A 64 -5.77 -4.29 15.34
CA ALA A 64 -6.44 -3.12 15.91
C ALA A 64 -7.01 -2.22 14.82
N PHE A 65 -6.21 -1.84 13.81
CA PHE A 65 -6.74 -1.00 12.73
C PHE A 65 -7.68 -1.78 11.82
N ALA A 66 -7.41 -3.06 11.53
CA ALA A 66 -8.25 -3.85 10.64
C ALA A 66 -9.66 -4.03 11.21
N ALA A 67 -9.80 -4.08 12.53
CA ALA A 67 -11.09 -4.12 13.23
C ALA A 67 -11.92 -2.83 13.11
N THR A 68 -11.35 -1.73 12.61
CA THR A 68 -12.11 -0.51 12.34
C THR A 68 -12.90 -0.61 11.03
N GLU A 69 -13.95 0.20 10.90
CA GLU A 69 -14.85 0.18 9.75
C GLU A 69 -14.29 0.88 8.50
N ARG A 70 -13.18 1.61 8.61
CA ARG A 70 -12.70 2.51 7.55
C ARG A 70 -11.18 2.46 7.44
N TRP A 71 -10.67 2.01 6.31
CA TRP A 71 -9.24 2.07 6.00
C TRP A 71 -8.96 1.79 4.52
N VAL A 72 -7.85 2.32 4.05
CA VAL A 72 -7.19 1.87 2.82
C VAL A 72 -5.76 1.49 3.17
N THR A 73 -5.30 0.33 2.71
CA THR A 73 -3.93 -0.13 2.96
C THR A 73 -3.42 -1.00 1.82
N GLU A 74 -2.11 -1.02 1.64
CA GLU A 74 -1.44 -1.94 0.74
C GLU A 74 -1.41 -3.36 1.32
N TRP A 75 -1.71 -4.35 0.50
CA TRP A 75 -1.66 -5.76 0.88
C TRP A 75 -0.21 -6.25 0.88
N GLN A 76 0.50 -5.92 1.96
CA GLN A 76 1.92 -6.22 2.20
C GLN A 76 2.10 -7.11 3.43
N TYR A 77 3.31 -7.63 3.61
CA TYR A 77 3.68 -8.48 4.76
C TYR A 77 2.79 -9.73 4.92
N THR A 78 2.24 -10.26 3.83
CA THR A 78 1.37 -11.45 3.85
C THR A 78 2.10 -12.67 4.43
N SER A 79 3.39 -12.83 4.11
CA SER A 79 4.26 -13.86 4.72
C SER A 79 4.55 -13.66 6.22
N LYS A 80 4.18 -12.50 6.79
CA LYS A 80 4.25 -12.21 8.23
C LYS A 80 2.91 -12.40 8.94
N GLY A 81 1.85 -12.84 8.24
CA GLY A 81 0.56 -13.14 8.84
C GLY A 81 -0.47 -12.01 8.78
N THR A 82 -0.26 -10.97 7.97
CA THR A 82 -1.27 -9.91 7.77
C THR A 82 -2.46 -10.40 6.94
N ASP A 83 -2.25 -11.40 6.07
CA ASP A 83 -3.27 -11.93 5.17
C ASP A 83 -4.54 -12.45 5.88
N PRO A 84 -4.45 -13.38 6.86
CA PRO A 84 -5.62 -13.86 7.59
C PRO A 84 -6.30 -12.77 8.44
N ILE A 85 -5.66 -11.61 8.65
CA ILE A 85 -6.25 -10.49 9.38
C ILE A 85 -6.99 -9.55 8.43
N LEU A 86 -6.36 -9.19 7.31
CA LEU A 86 -6.82 -8.15 6.41
C LEU A 86 -7.80 -8.66 5.34
N ALA A 87 -7.50 -9.80 4.71
CA ALA A 87 -8.31 -10.30 3.59
C ALA A 87 -9.77 -10.56 3.98
N PRO A 88 -10.10 -11.17 5.15
CA PRO A 88 -11.48 -11.39 5.55
C PRO A 88 -12.27 -10.11 5.90
N ARG A 89 -11.57 -8.97 6.08
CA ARG A 89 -12.17 -7.69 6.49
C ARG A 89 -12.27 -6.69 5.35
N ALA A 90 -11.62 -6.94 4.21
CA ALA A 90 -11.68 -6.04 3.07
C ALA A 90 -13.04 -6.13 2.38
N ASP A 91 -13.64 -4.98 2.08
CA ASP A 91 -14.84 -4.89 1.24
C ASP A 91 -14.45 -4.96 -0.25
N LEU A 92 -13.25 -4.49 -0.57
CA LEU A 92 -12.71 -4.42 -1.93
C LEU A 92 -11.21 -4.68 -1.91
N ALA A 93 -10.75 -5.57 -2.78
CA ALA A 93 -9.34 -5.72 -3.13
C ALA A 93 -9.09 -5.22 -4.56
N ILE A 94 -8.13 -4.31 -4.73
CA ILE A 94 -7.72 -3.76 -6.02
C ILE A 94 -6.36 -4.32 -6.37
N TRP A 95 -6.27 -5.08 -7.46
CA TRP A 95 -4.99 -5.58 -7.97
C TRP A 95 -4.48 -4.71 -9.13
N LEU A 96 -3.30 -4.10 -8.96
CA LEU A 96 -2.63 -3.35 -10.02
C LEU A 96 -1.79 -4.28 -10.90
N ASP A 97 -2.42 -4.86 -11.93
CA ASP A 97 -1.78 -5.75 -12.92
C ASP A 97 -1.30 -4.96 -14.16
N TYR A 98 -0.15 -4.29 -14.05
CA TYR A 98 0.42 -3.59 -15.19
C TYR A 98 1.44 -4.46 -15.93
N PRO A 99 1.46 -4.42 -17.28
CA PRO A 99 2.54 -5.04 -18.04
C PRO A 99 3.89 -4.49 -17.58
N TYR A 100 4.89 -5.37 -17.42
CA TYR A 100 6.21 -5.05 -16.89
C TYR A 100 6.85 -3.78 -17.49
N ARG A 101 6.62 -3.52 -18.80
CA ARG A 101 7.11 -2.33 -19.51
C ARG A 101 6.57 -1.01 -18.93
N VAL A 102 5.33 -0.98 -18.46
CA VAL A 102 4.69 0.20 -17.85
C VAL A 102 5.25 0.46 -16.44
N VAL A 103 5.44 -0.60 -15.65
CA VAL A 103 6.07 -0.49 -14.33
C VAL A 103 7.51 0.02 -14.46
N ARG A 104 8.28 -0.54 -15.40
CA ARG A 104 9.68 -0.17 -15.64
C ARG A 104 9.82 1.29 -16.10
N THR A 105 8.96 1.76 -17.01
CA THR A 105 9.00 3.15 -17.48
C THR A 105 8.61 4.14 -16.39
N ARG A 106 7.66 3.82 -15.51
CA ARG A 106 7.34 4.63 -14.32
C ARG A 106 8.52 4.70 -13.35
N LEU A 107 9.18 3.56 -13.09
CA LEU A 107 10.37 3.51 -12.23
C LEU A 107 11.56 4.28 -12.82
N LEU A 108 11.81 4.14 -14.13
CA LEU A 108 12.85 4.88 -14.84
C LEU A 108 12.56 6.39 -14.81
N ARG A 109 11.33 6.83 -15.11
CA ARG A 109 10.95 8.24 -15.01
C ARG A 109 11.13 8.79 -13.60
N ARG A 110 10.76 8.04 -12.56
CA ARG A 110 10.93 8.45 -11.14
C ARG A 110 12.40 8.53 -10.72
N THR A 111 13.24 7.66 -11.27
CA THR A 111 14.69 7.66 -11.01
C THR A 111 15.35 8.84 -11.71
N ILE A 112 15.01 9.06 -12.99
CA ILE A 112 15.50 10.18 -13.79
C ILE A 112 15.01 11.50 -13.20
N SER A 113 13.73 11.64 -12.82
CA SER A 113 13.23 12.87 -12.22
C SER A 113 13.90 13.19 -10.89
N ARG A 114 14.19 12.19 -10.03
CA ARG A 114 14.99 12.38 -8.81
C ARG A 114 16.44 12.75 -9.10
N SER A 115 17.03 12.22 -10.16
CA SER A 115 18.41 12.54 -10.57
C SER A 115 18.52 13.92 -11.23
N VAL A 116 17.51 14.33 -12.00
CA VAL A 116 17.43 15.65 -12.63
C VAL A 116 17.09 16.73 -11.59
N LEU A 117 16.18 16.46 -10.64
CA LEU A 117 15.88 17.36 -9.53
C LEU A 117 17.01 17.42 -8.47
N ARG A 118 17.91 16.43 -8.42
CA ARG A 118 19.18 16.51 -7.68
C ARG A 118 20.32 17.17 -8.49
N ARG A 119 20.09 17.53 -9.75
CA ARG A 119 21.07 18.26 -10.57
C ARG A 119 20.94 19.78 -10.48
N GLU A 120 19.90 20.29 -9.82
CA GLU A 120 19.84 21.67 -9.34
C GLU A 120 20.25 21.75 -7.86
N LEU A 121 21.44 21.24 -7.57
CA LEU A 121 22.25 21.77 -6.49
C LEU A 121 23.53 22.28 -7.13
N SER A 122 23.50 23.55 -7.51
CA SER A 122 24.71 24.36 -7.42
C SER A 122 25.21 24.26 -5.98
N ASN A 123 26.22 23.42 -5.78
CA ASN A 123 27.40 23.70 -4.97
C ASN A 123 28.31 22.49 -5.07
N GLY A 124 29.34 22.65 -5.90
CA GLY A 124 30.35 21.62 -6.12
C GLY A 124 30.89 21.08 -4.80
N ASN A 125 30.90 19.77 -4.70
CA ASN A 125 31.99 19.09 -4.03
C ASN A 125 32.14 17.68 -4.59
N ARG A 126 33.39 17.24 -4.55
CA ARG A 126 34.02 16.16 -5.32
C ARG A 126 33.43 14.78 -5.08
#